data_AF-A0A920RLG4-F1
#
_entry.id   AF-A0A920RLG4-F1
#
_cell.length_a   1.000
_cell.length_b   1.000
_cell.length_c   1.000
_cell.angle_alpha   90.00
_cell.angle_beta   90.00
_cell.angle_gamma   90.00
#
_symmetry.space_group_name_H-M   'P 1'
#
loop_
_entity.id
_entity.type
_entity.pdbx_description
1 polymer ?
#
loop_
_entity_poly.entity_id
_entity_poly.type
_entity_poly.pdbx_seq_one_letter_code
_entity_poly.pdbx_strand_id
1 'polypeptide(L)' 'MDWIKQYQRGARVLGLMAFMVTAFAAGPPEGDDPETWCEENPEACESWCDVHPADEACAEPDC' A
#
# COMPACT_ATOMS: atom_id res chain seq x y z
N MET A 1 -30.45 7.50 20.05
CA MET A 1 -29.17 6.76 20.22
C MET A 1 -28.65 6.17 18.90
N ASP A 2 -29.07 6.65 17.73
CA ASP A 2 -28.65 6.11 16.42
C ASP A 2 -27.37 6.74 15.84
N TRP A 3 -27.09 8.00 16.17
CA TRP A 3 -25.95 8.73 15.61
C TRP A 3 -24.60 8.11 15.99
N ILE A 4 -24.48 7.51 17.18
CA ILE A 4 -23.26 6.84 17.65
C ILE A 4 -22.96 5.59 16.81
N LYS A 5 -23.99 4.78 16.48
CA LYS A 5 -23.81 3.59 15.64
C LYS A 5 -23.45 3.96 14.21
N GLN A 6 -24.01 5.07 13.72
CA GLN A 6 -23.70 5.60 12.39
C GLN A 6 -22.27 6.14 12.33
N TYR A 7 -21.81 6.87 13.36
CA TYR A 7 -20.42 7.32 13.51
C TYR A 7 -19.44 6.15 13.61
N GLN A 8 -19.76 5.11 14.38
CA GLN A 8 -18.88 3.93 14.48
C GLN A 8 -18.78 3.16 13.16
N ARG A 9 -19.86 3.09 12.37
CA ARG A 9 -19.80 2.53 11.01
C ARG A 9 -18.96 3.41 10.08
N GLY A 10 -19.18 4.72 10.10
CA GLY A 10 -18.40 5.68 9.30
C GLY A 10 -16.91 5.62 9.63
N ALA A 11 -16.56 5.62 10.91
CA ALA A 11 -15.18 5.54 11.39
C ALA A 11 -14.48 4.23 11.02
N ARG A 12 -15.21 3.09 11.02
CA ARG A 12 -14.65 1.81 10.56
C ARG A 12 -14.36 1.81 9.06
N VAL A 13 -15.28 2.33 8.25
CA VAL A 13 -15.07 2.41 6.80
C VAL A 13 -13.91 3.36 6.47
N LEU A 14 -13.86 4.53 7.12
CA LEU A 14 -12.75 5.48 6.97
C LEU A 14 -11.42 4.88 7.43
N GLY A 15 -11.40 4.13 8.53
CA GLY A 15 -10.19 3.46 9.02
C GLY A 15 -9.68 2.38 8.07
N LEU A 16 -10.56 1.59 7.46
CA LEU A 16 -10.19 0.58 6.47
C LEU A 16 -9.64 1.21 5.19
N MET A 17 -10.27 2.29 4.70
CA MET A 17 -9.79 3.03 3.53
C MET A 17 -8.41 3.65 3.79
N ALA A 18 -8.22 4.27 4.95
CA ALA A 18 -6.94 4.86 5.31
C ALA A 18 -5.84 3.79 5.41
N PHE A 19 -6.13 2.64 6.04
CA PHE A 19 -5.18 1.53 6.12
C PHE A 19 -4.78 0.99 4.76
N MET A 20 -5.72 0.88 3.82
CA MET A 20 -5.43 0.42 2.47
C MET A 20 -4.46 1.37 1.76
N VAL A 21 -4.70 2.69 1.83
CA VAL A 21 -3.79 3.70 1.27
C VAL A 21 -2.40 3.62 1.89
N THR A 22 -2.30 3.44 3.22
CA THR A 22 -1.00 3.31 3.89
C THR A 22 -0.29 2.00 3.55
N ALA A 23 -1.04 0.90 3.36
CA ALA A 23 -0.48 -0.39 2.99
C ALA A 23 0.18 -0.34 1.61
N PHE A 24 -0.44 0.34 0.63
CA PHE A 24 0.17 0.54 -0.68
C PHE A 24 1.43 1.41 -0.64
N ALA A 25 1.51 2.38 0.26
CA ALA A 25 2.72 3.18 0.46
C ALA A 25 3.82 2.43 1.24
N ALA A 26 3.46 1.38 1.98
CA ALA A 26 4.40 0.56 2.74
C ALA A 26 5.04 -0.55 1.88
N GLY A 27 4.50 -0.79 0.69
CA GLY A 27 5.02 -1.75 -0.28
C GLY A 27 4.21 -3.03 -0.42
N PRO A 28 4.84 -4.08 -0.98
CA PRO A 28 4.22 -5.38 -1.09
C PRO A 28 3.85 -5.91 0.30
N PRO A 29 2.69 -6.58 0.44
CA PRO A 29 2.33 -7.21 1.70
C PRO A 29 3.37 -8.25 2.12
N GLU A 30 3.51 -8.44 3.43
CA GLU A 30 4.54 -9.31 3.99
C GLU A 30 4.35 -10.77 3.51
N GLY A 31 5.25 -11.24 2.64
CA GLY A 31 5.20 -12.57 2.02
C GLY A 31 4.77 -12.60 0.56
N ASP A 32 4.37 -11.47 -0.02
CA ASP A 32 4.20 -11.31 -1.47
C ASP A 32 5.51 -10.94 -2.14
N ASP A 33 5.62 -11.32 -3.42
CA ASP A 33 6.78 -11.03 -4.24
C ASP A 33 6.75 -9.55 -4.68
N PRO A 34 7.81 -8.78 -4.40
CA PRO A 34 7.83 -7.34 -4.66
C PRO A 34 7.77 -7.02 -6.16
N GLU A 35 8.34 -7.88 -7.02
CA GLU A 35 8.31 -7.73 -8.48
C GLU A 35 6.88 -7.89 -8.99
N THR A 36 6.20 -8.97 -8.59
CA THR A 36 4.80 -9.25 -8.93
C THR A 36 3.86 -8.14 -8.44
N TRP A 37 4.06 -7.66 -7.21
CA TRP A 37 3.24 -6.57 -6.66
C TRP A 37 3.43 -5.25 -7.42
N CYS A 38 4.67 -4.96 -7.83
CA CYS A 38 5.01 -3.80 -8.63
C CYS A 38 4.37 -3.83 -10.03
N GLU A 39 4.28 -5.01 -10.66
CA GLU A 39 3.55 -5.18 -11.92
C GLU A 39 2.05 -4.84 -11.79
N GLU A 40 1.43 -5.24 -10.67
CA GLU A 40 0.02 -4.96 -10.41
C GLU A 40 -0.22 -3.53 -9.93
N ASN A 41 0.78 -2.86 -9.34
CA ASN A 41 0.67 -1.56 -8.70
C ASN A 41 1.86 -0.63 -9.03
N PRO A 42 2.05 -0.23 -10.30
CA PRO A 42 3.25 0.50 -10.74
C PRO A 42 3.40 1.88 -10.06
N GLU A 43 2.30 2.60 -9.82
CA GLU A 43 2.34 3.90 -9.15
C GLU A 43 2.74 3.78 -7.67
N ALA A 44 2.28 2.72 -7.00
CA ALA A 44 2.64 2.45 -5.61
C ALA A 44 4.10 1.96 -5.51
N CYS A 45 4.54 1.15 -6.47
CA CYS A 45 5.90 0.67 -6.59
C CYS A 45 6.92 1.81 -6.68
N GLU A 46 6.69 2.81 -7.53
CA GLU A 46 7.59 3.96 -7.65
C GLU A 46 7.79 4.65 -6.29
N SER A 47 6.69 4.94 -5.58
CA SER A 47 6.76 5.56 -4.25
C SER A 47 7.41 4.67 -3.18
N TRP A 48 7.31 3.35 -3.34
CA TRP A 48 7.93 2.39 -2.44
C TRP A 48 9.43 2.23 -2.73
N CYS A 49 9.83 2.21 -4.00
CA CYS A 49 11.22 2.16 -4.43
C CYS A 49 12.01 3.42 -4.04
N ASP A 50 11.37 4.59 -3.96
CA ASP A 50 11.96 5.81 -3.39
C ASP A 50 12.50 5.60 -1.96
N VAL A 51 11.84 4.74 -1.18
CA VAL A 51 12.21 4.42 0.21
C VAL A 51 12.88 3.05 0.37
N HIS A 52 12.74 2.15 -0.60
CA HIS A 52 13.36 0.82 -0.67
C HIS A 52 14.20 0.61 -1.95
N PRO A 53 15.19 1.48 -2.25
CA PRO A 53 15.96 1.43 -3.50
C PRO A 53 16.92 0.24 -3.60
N ALA A 54 17.10 -0.51 -2.50
CA ALA A 54 17.98 -1.67 -2.44
C ALA A 54 17.26 -3.00 -2.73
N ASP A 55 15.95 -2.96 -2.98
CA ASP A 55 15.16 -4.14 -3.32
C ASP A 55 15.35 -4.52 -4.79
N GLU A 56 15.38 -5.82 -5.09
CA GLU A 56 15.61 -6.31 -6.46
C GLU A 56 14.45 -5.91 -7.40
N ALA A 57 13.23 -5.76 -6.88
CA ALA A 57 12.09 -5.24 -7.63
C ALA A 57 12.25 -3.76 -8.05
N CYS A 58 13.12 -3.02 -7.35
CA CYS A 58 13.43 -1.62 -7.62
C CYS A 58 14.77 -1.43 -8.35
N ALA A 59 15.49 -2.53 -8.63
CA ALA A 59 16.73 -2.46 -9.37
C ALA A 59 16.43 -2.03 -10.80
N GLU A 60 16.89 -0.83 -11.17
CA GLU A 60 16.86 -0.40 -12.57
C GLU A 60 17.60 -1.45 -13.43
N PRO A 61 17.02 -1.93 -14.54
CA PRO A 61 17.74 -2.83 -15.44
C PRO A 61 18.97 -2.08 -15.95
N ASP A 62 20.14 -2.57 -15.55
CA ASP A 62 21.48 -2.01 -15.87
C ASP A 62 21.50 -1.53 -17.33
N CYS A 63 21.50 -0.20 -17.53
CA CYS A 63 21.48 0.45 -18.84
C CYS A 63 22.87 0.94 -19.24
#